data_AF-A0A521LML9-F1
#
_entry.id   AF-A0A521LML9-F1
#
_cell.length_a   1.000
_cell.length_b   1.000
_cell.length_c   1.000
_cell.angle_alpha   90.00
_cell.angle_beta   90.00
_cell.angle_gamma   90.00
#
_symmetry.space_group_name_H-M   'P 1'
#
loop_
_entity.id
_entity.type
_entity.pdbx_description
1 polymer ?
#
loop_
_entity_poly.entity_id
_entity_poly.type
_entity_poly.pdbx_seq_one_letter_code
_entity_poly.pdbx_strand_id
1 'polypeptide(L)'
;MKYDVISADGHIDLIWLPPDLFTKNASAALKERMPYVVDGPKGPEWTSIKGAKFGLVNGMGSAGREYVPGIIHRSDRMASTGLYEDGKKGIRRLTEVDHRLKDQDRDGVQAEVLYGVLGSSGRLNDP
;
A
#
# COMPACT_ATOMS: atom_id res chain seq x y z
N MET A 1 -29.17 0.08 -10.84
CA MET A 1 -27.80 -0.04 -11.38
C MET A 1 -27.48 -1.53 -11.47
N LYS A 2 -26.92 -2.02 -12.58
CA LYS A 2 -26.56 -3.44 -12.75
C LYS A 2 -25.04 -3.58 -12.55
N TYR A 3 -24.61 -4.54 -11.74
CA TYR A 3 -23.21 -4.91 -11.56
C TYR A 3 -22.94 -6.25 -12.25
N ASP A 4 -21.95 -6.27 -13.14
CA ASP A 4 -21.43 -7.45 -13.83
C ASP A 4 -20.16 -7.98 -13.15
N VAL A 5 -19.29 -7.09 -12.61
CA VAL A 5 -18.08 -7.49 -11.87
C VAL A 5 -17.96 -6.70 -10.56
N ILE A 6 -17.90 -7.44 -9.45
CA ILE A 6 -17.63 -6.92 -8.11
C ILE A 6 -16.37 -7.61 -7.57
N SER A 7 -15.36 -6.83 -7.19
CA SER A 7 -14.21 -7.37 -6.46
C SER A 7 -14.57 -7.54 -4.99
N ALA A 8 -14.66 -8.78 -4.52
CA ALA A 8 -14.99 -9.07 -3.13
C ALA A 8 -13.77 -9.03 -2.18
N ASP A 9 -12.56 -8.85 -2.72
CA ASP A 9 -11.31 -8.90 -1.98
C ASP A 9 -10.30 -7.89 -2.51
N GLY A 10 -10.46 -6.64 -2.08
CA GLY A 10 -9.56 -5.52 -2.34
C GLY A 10 -8.84 -5.09 -1.07
N HIS A 11 -7.62 -4.57 -1.20
CA HIS A 11 -6.82 -4.13 -0.05
C HIS A 11 -6.21 -2.74 -0.25
N ILE A 12 -6.12 -2.01 0.87
CA ILE A 12 -5.20 -0.89 1.04
C ILE A 12 -4.20 -1.26 2.14
N ASP A 13 -3.00 -1.61 1.72
CA ASP A 13 -1.92 -2.02 2.62
C ASP A 13 -1.09 -0.85 3.14
N LEU A 14 -0.42 -1.07 4.29
CA LEU A 14 0.36 -0.08 5.02
C LEU A 14 1.30 0.73 4.12
N ILE A 15 1.96 0.03 3.19
CA ILE A 15 2.94 0.59 2.27
C ILE A 15 2.38 1.66 1.34
N TRP A 16 1.06 1.68 1.09
CA TRP A 16 0.37 2.66 0.24
C TRP A 16 -0.34 3.75 1.03
N LEU A 17 -0.38 3.65 2.37
CA LEU A 17 -0.97 4.67 3.23
C LEU A 17 -0.09 5.93 3.29
N PRO A 18 -0.68 7.10 3.64
CA PRO A 18 0.10 8.27 4.01
C PRO A 18 1.10 7.95 5.14
N PRO A 19 2.40 8.30 5.00
CA PRO A 19 3.45 8.01 5.98
C PRO A 19 3.17 8.47 7.42
N ASP A 20 2.33 9.48 7.57
CA ASP A 20 1.99 10.13 8.83
C ASP A 20 0.57 9.79 9.32
N LEU A 21 -0.14 8.88 8.63
CA LEU A 21 -1.53 8.54 8.95
C LEU A 21 -1.69 8.17 10.43
N PHE A 22 -0.83 7.28 10.95
CA PHE A 22 -0.95 6.83 12.33
C PHE A 22 -0.38 7.84 13.33
N THR A 23 0.75 8.47 13.03
CA THR A 23 1.38 9.43 13.94
C THR A 23 0.55 10.72 14.11
N LYS A 24 -0.22 11.11 13.09
CA LYS A 24 -1.19 12.21 13.18
C LYS A 24 -2.44 11.87 13.99
N ASN A 25 -2.97 10.64 13.85
CA ASN A 25 -4.31 10.29 14.33
C ASN A 25 -4.34 9.40 15.58
N ALA A 26 -3.23 8.74 15.95
CA ALA A 26 -3.17 7.93 17.16
C ALA A 26 -3.27 8.78 18.43
N SER A 27 -3.76 8.19 19.52
CA SER A 27 -3.74 8.83 20.83
C SER A 27 -2.31 9.12 21.28
N ALA A 28 -2.12 10.16 22.11
CA ALA A 28 -0.79 10.58 22.55
C ALA A 28 0.04 9.42 23.14
N ALA A 29 -0.60 8.53 23.91
CA ALA A 29 0.05 7.38 24.53
C ALA A 29 0.49 6.29 23.54
N LEU A 30 -0.03 6.28 22.31
CA LEU A 30 0.25 5.27 21.29
C LEU A 30 1.09 5.79 20.12
N LYS A 31 1.20 7.12 19.93
CA LYS A 31 1.88 7.72 18.76
C LYS A 31 3.30 7.19 18.55
N GLU A 32 4.08 7.09 19.62
CA GLU A 32 5.47 6.61 19.55
C GLU A 32 5.60 5.12 19.23
N ARG A 33 4.51 4.34 19.42
CA ARG A 33 4.45 2.91 19.10
C ARG A 33 3.99 2.64 17.67
N MET A 34 3.42 3.63 16.99
CA MET A 34 2.86 3.45 15.65
C MET A 34 3.95 3.23 14.59
N PRO A 35 3.67 2.45 13.53
CA PRO A 35 4.57 2.37 12.38
C PRO A 35 4.84 3.75 11.76
N TYR A 36 6.06 3.95 11.30
CA TYR A 36 6.52 5.18 10.67
C TYR A 36 7.44 4.87 9.49
N VAL A 37 7.70 5.87 8.66
CA VAL A 37 8.60 5.76 7.51
C VAL A 37 9.99 6.29 7.83
N VAL A 38 11.01 5.59 7.37
CA VAL A 38 12.42 6.02 7.40
C VAL A 38 13.02 5.94 6.01
N ASP A 39 14.06 6.72 5.74
CA ASP A 39 14.86 6.56 4.52
C ASP A 39 15.69 5.27 4.59
N GLY A 40 15.70 4.53 3.49
CA GLY A 40 16.46 3.29 3.34
C GLY A 40 17.27 3.27 2.03
N PRO A 41 18.17 2.27 1.86
CA PRO A 41 19.07 2.20 0.70
C PRO A 41 18.33 2.01 -0.64
N LYS A 42 17.09 1.53 -0.61
CA LYS A 42 16.22 1.33 -1.78
C LYS A 42 15.07 2.33 -1.86
N GLY A 43 15.13 3.38 -1.03
CA GLY A 43 14.06 4.36 -0.85
C GLY A 43 13.37 4.24 0.51
N PRO A 44 12.33 5.07 0.74
CA PRO A 44 11.62 5.11 2.02
C PRO A 44 10.94 3.77 2.35
N GLU A 45 11.03 3.34 3.60
CA GLU A 45 10.46 2.08 4.08
C GLU A 45 9.69 2.26 5.39
N TRP A 46 8.63 1.48 5.54
CA TRP A 46 7.85 1.43 6.77
C TRP A 46 8.53 0.53 7.80
N THR A 47 8.66 1.05 9.03
CA THR A 47 9.27 0.37 10.18
C THR A 47 8.46 0.60 11.46
N SER A 48 8.77 -0.14 12.53
CA SER A 48 8.32 0.18 13.89
C SER A 48 9.51 0.52 14.81
N ILE A 49 9.22 1.10 15.98
CA ILE A 49 10.24 1.39 17.01
C ILE A 49 10.90 0.12 17.57
N LYS A 50 10.26 -1.04 17.39
CA LYS A 50 10.80 -2.37 17.74
C LYS A 50 11.55 -3.05 16.59
N GLY A 51 11.79 -2.32 15.49
CA GLY A 51 12.58 -2.80 14.36
C GLY A 51 11.82 -3.70 13.38
N ALA A 52 10.50 -3.83 13.51
CA ALA A 52 9.71 -4.53 12.49
C ALA A 52 9.82 -3.82 11.14
N LYS A 53 9.93 -4.57 10.05
CA LYS A 53 9.99 -4.05 8.67
C LYS A 53 8.71 -4.41 7.92
N PHE A 54 8.06 -3.40 7.34
CA PHE A 54 6.79 -3.60 6.64
C PHE A 54 6.89 -3.48 5.12
N GLY A 55 8.00 -2.94 4.62
CA GLY A 55 8.29 -2.84 3.19
C GLY A 55 8.52 -1.42 2.70
N LEU A 56 8.89 -1.29 1.44
CA LEU A 56 9.07 -0.02 0.74
C LEU A 56 7.74 0.72 0.62
N VAL A 57 7.77 2.03 0.82
CA VAL A 57 6.64 2.92 0.50
C VAL A 57 6.29 2.75 -0.98
N ASN A 58 5.01 2.55 -1.27
CA ASN A 58 4.46 2.31 -2.62
C ASN A 58 5.13 1.11 -3.35
N GLY A 59 5.60 0.12 -2.57
CA GLY A 59 6.18 -1.10 -3.10
C GLY A 59 5.16 -2.10 -3.68
N MET A 60 5.67 -3.21 -4.19
CA MET A 60 4.90 -4.28 -4.81
C MET A 60 4.32 -5.26 -3.77
N GLY A 61 3.01 -5.48 -3.86
CA GLY A 61 2.25 -6.42 -3.01
C GLY A 61 2.09 -5.91 -1.57
N SER A 62 1.47 -6.72 -0.72
CA SER A 62 1.09 -6.29 0.64
C SER A 62 2.25 -6.01 1.61
N ALA A 63 3.46 -6.50 1.28
CA ALA A 63 4.66 -6.34 2.08
C ALA A 63 5.70 -5.39 1.47
N GLY A 64 5.33 -4.58 0.47
CA GLY A 64 6.20 -3.54 -0.10
C GLY A 64 7.53 -4.06 -0.64
N ARG A 65 7.49 -5.13 -1.43
CA ARG A 65 8.68 -5.63 -2.10
C ARG A 65 9.12 -4.66 -3.19
N GLU A 66 10.40 -4.65 -3.50
CA GLU A 66 10.88 -4.01 -4.71
C GLU A 66 10.26 -4.68 -5.94
N TYR A 67 9.76 -3.88 -6.88
CA TYR A 67 9.37 -4.37 -8.19
C TYR A 67 10.62 -4.65 -9.03
N VAL A 68 10.70 -5.86 -9.58
CA VAL A 68 11.79 -6.28 -10.48
C VAL A 68 11.17 -6.75 -11.81
N PRO A 69 11.45 -6.07 -12.94
CA PRO A 69 10.89 -6.42 -14.23
C PRO A 69 11.18 -7.88 -14.65
N GLY A 70 10.18 -8.55 -15.21
CA GLY A 70 10.31 -9.88 -15.80
C GLY A 70 10.26 -11.04 -14.80
N ILE A 71 10.12 -10.76 -13.50
CA ILE A 71 10.03 -11.79 -12.45
C ILE A 71 8.58 -12.22 -12.21
N ILE A 72 7.63 -11.29 -12.27
CA ILE A 72 6.22 -11.56 -11.98
C ILE A 72 5.36 -10.90 -13.07
N HIS A 73 4.81 -11.70 -13.98
CA HIS A 73 4.02 -11.22 -15.11
C HIS A 73 2.87 -10.25 -14.72
N ARG A 74 2.13 -10.56 -13.64
CA ARG A 74 1.07 -9.65 -13.16
C ARG A 74 1.62 -8.30 -12.69
N SER A 75 2.80 -8.29 -12.07
CA SER A 75 3.46 -7.07 -11.61
C SER A 75 4.03 -6.27 -12.78
N ASP A 76 4.53 -6.94 -13.82
CA ASP A 76 4.93 -6.27 -15.07
C ASP A 76 3.73 -5.56 -15.72
N ARG A 77 2.56 -6.19 -15.75
CA ARG A 77 1.33 -5.55 -16.21
C ARG A 77 0.97 -4.33 -15.37
N MET A 78 1.02 -4.42 -14.04
CA MET A 78 0.78 -3.27 -13.16
C MET A 78 1.79 -2.14 -13.42
N ALA A 79 3.08 -2.48 -13.55
CA ALA A 79 4.16 -1.55 -13.85
C ALA A 79 3.97 -0.84 -15.19
N SER A 80 3.48 -1.55 -16.21
CA SER A 80 3.22 -0.98 -17.55
C SER A 80 2.21 0.16 -17.56
N THR A 81 1.35 0.22 -16.52
CA THR A 81 0.40 1.34 -16.32
C THR A 81 1.01 2.55 -15.63
N GLY A 82 2.29 2.48 -15.25
CA GLY A 82 2.99 3.51 -14.48
C GLY A 82 2.88 3.38 -12.96
N LEU A 83 2.21 2.34 -12.43
CA LEU A 83 1.86 2.26 -10.99
C LEU A 83 3.04 2.51 -10.03
N TYR A 84 4.17 1.84 -10.26
CA TYR A 84 5.35 1.98 -9.39
C TYR A 84 6.13 3.27 -9.63
N GLU A 85 6.15 3.78 -10.87
CA GLU A 85 6.78 5.07 -11.19
C GLU A 85 6.01 6.25 -10.62
N ASP A 86 4.68 6.19 -10.64
CA ASP A 86 3.78 7.11 -9.95
C ASP A 86 4.00 7.05 -8.43
N GLY A 87 4.13 5.84 -7.89
CA GLY A 87 4.45 5.60 -6.48
C GLY A 87 5.76 6.27 -6.05
N LYS A 88 6.83 6.20 -6.85
CA LYS A 88 8.11 6.88 -6.59
C LYS A 88 7.97 8.41 -6.57
N LYS A 89 6.99 8.97 -7.28
CA LYS A 89 6.68 10.41 -7.30
C LYS A 89 5.71 10.82 -6.19
N GLY A 90 5.29 9.89 -5.33
CA GLY A 90 4.34 10.13 -4.26
C GLY A 90 2.87 10.13 -4.69
N ILE A 91 2.56 9.74 -5.94
CA ILE A 91 1.19 9.60 -6.43
C ILE A 91 0.64 8.27 -5.91
N ARG A 92 -0.35 8.32 -5.01
CA ARG A 92 -0.89 7.14 -4.31
C ARG A 92 -2.14 6.60 -4.98
N ARG A 93 -1.99 5.93 -6.12
CA ARG A 93 -3.12 5.44 -6.92
C ARG A 93 -4.12 4.56 -6.16
N LEU A 94 -3.66 3.83 -5.14
CA LEU A 94 -4.51 2.94 -4.36
C LEU A 94 -5.35 3.65 -3.29
N THR A 95 -4.93 4.84 -2.83
CA THR A 95 -5.59 5.58 -1.73
C THR A 95 -6.22 6.90 -2.18
N GLU A 96 -5.86 7.40 -3.35
CA GLU A 96 -6.52 8.56 -3.96
C GLU A 96 -7.73 8.08 -4.78
N VAL A 97 -8.92 8.52 -4.39
CA VAL A 97 -10.22 8.03 -4.92
C VAL A 97 -10.26 8.12 -6.45
N ASP A 98 -9.92 9.28 -7.01
CA ASP A 98 -10.00 9.52 -8.46
C ASP A 98 -9.04 8.62 -9.27
N HIS A 99 -7.90 8.25 -8.69
CA HIS A 99 -6.95 7.36 -9.32
C HIS A 99 -7.41 5.90 -9.22
N ARG A 100 -7.96 5.50 -8.07
CA ARG A 100 -8.50 4.16 -7.87
C ARG A 100 -9.66 3.86 -8.81
N LEU A 101 -10.58 4.82 -8.98
CA LEU A 101 -11.70 4.68 -9.93
C LEU A 101 -11.22 4.44 -11.36
N LYS A 102 -10.16 5.14 -11.81
CA LYS A 102 -9.57 4.91 -13.14
C LYS A 102 -8.94 3.52 -13.29
N ASP A 103 -8.39 2.98 -12.21
CA ASP A 103 -7.82 1.63 -12.20
C ASP A 103 -8.93 0.57 -12.19
N GLN A 104 -10.02 0.80 -11.46
CA GLN A 104 -11.24 -0.02 -11.51
C GLN A 104 -11.86 -0.03 -12.91
N ASP A 105 -11.99 1.14 -13.55
CA ASP A 105 -12.47 1.25 -14.94
C ASP A 105 -11.58 0.50 -15.93
N ARG A 106 -10.24 0.59 -15.76
CA ARG A 106 -9.28 -0.15 -16.61
C ARG A 106 -9.47 -1.66 -16.48
N ASP A 107 -9.70 -2.13 -15.26
CA ASP A 107 -9.81 -3.56 -14.96
C ASP A 107 -11.24 -4.10 -15.10
N GLY A 108 -12.21 -3.24 -15.45
CA GLY A 108 -13.62 -3.59 -15.61
C GLY A 108 -14.33 -3.92 -14.29
N VAL A 109 -13.83 -3.42 -13.16
CA VAL A 109 -14.39 -3.61 -11.82
C VAL A 109 -15.38 -2.48 -11.53
N GLN A 110 -16.63 -2.79 -11.20
CA GLN A 110 -17.67 -1.78 -11.00
C GLN A 110 -17.96 -1.47 -9.52
N ALA A 111 -17.55 -2.39 -8.63
CA ALA A 111 -17.61 -2.20 -7.19
C ALA A 111 -16.54 -3.06 -6.52
N GLU A 112 -16.13 -2.64 -5.33
CA GLU A 112 -15.07 -3.30 -4.57
C GLU A 112 -15.35 -3.25 -3.08
N VAL A 113 -15.08 -4.36 -2.39
CA VAL A 113 -14.92 -4.40 -0.94
C VAL A 113 -13.45 -4.12 -0.61
N LEU A 114 -13.21 -3.08 0.19
CA LEU A 114 -11.87 -2.69 0.61
C LEU A 114 -11.59 -3.11 2.05
N TYR A 115 -10.61 -3.99 2.18
CA TYR A 115 -9.99 -4.36 3.44
C TYR A 115 -8.77 -3.48 3.73
N GLY A 116 -8.46 -3.38 5.02
CA GLY A 116 -7.29 -2.66 5.49
C GLY A 116 -5.99 -3.46 5.37
N VAL A 117 -5.02 -3.04 6.17
CA VAL A 117 -3.65 -3.54 6.18
C VAL A 117 -3.59 -5.05 6.43
N LEU A 118 -3.07 -5.80 5.46
CA LEU A 118 -2.92 -7.25 5.53
C LEU A 118 -1.62 -7.65 6.26
N GLY A 119 -1.76 -8.44 7.33
CA GLY A 119 -0.65 -9.16 7.97
C GLY A 119 0.42 -8.30 8.65
N SER A 120 0.23 -6.98 8.80
CA SER A 120 1.20 -6.13 9.52
C SER A 120 1.13 -6.28 11.04
N SER A 121 -0.05 -6.56 11.61
CA SER A 121 -0.22 -6.76 13.06
C SER A 121 0.65 -7.90 13.58
N GLY A 122 0.66 -9.06 12.91
CA GLY A 122 1.49 -10.20 13.26
C GLY A 122 3.00 -9.96 13.09
N ARG A 123 3.40 -8.89 12.39
CA ARG A 123 4.81 -8.51 12.20
C ARG A 123 5.24 -7.37 13.13
N LEU A 124 4.31 -6.70 13.80
CA LEU A 124 4.56 -5.47 14.55
C LEU A 124 5.57 -5.66 15.70
N ASN A 125 5.62 -6.87 16.27
CA ASN A 125 6.49 -7.24 17.38
C ASN A 125 6.37 -6.29 18.58
N ASP A 126 5.15 -5.82 18.83
CA ASP A 126 4.80 -4.94 19.95
C ASP A 126 3.79 -5.68 20.84
N PRO A 127 4.14 -6.02 22.10
CA PRO A 127 3.32 -6.84 23.00
C PRO A 127 2.09 -6.11 23.58
#